data_AF-W7UWF4-F1
#
_entry.id   AF-W7UWF4-F1
#
_cell.length_a   1.000
_cell.length_b   1.000
_cell.length_c   1.000
_cell.angle_alpha   90.00
_cell.angle_beta   90.00
_cell.angle_gamma   90.00
#
_symmetry.space_group_name_H-M   'P 1'
#
loop_
_entity.id
_entity.type
_entity.pdbx_description
1 polymer ?
#
loop_
_entity_poly.entity_id
_entity_poly.type
_entity_poly.pdbx_seq_one_letter_code
_entity_poly.pdbx_strand_id
1 'polypeptide(L)'
;MKMTFIGATHEVTGSCTYIEACGKKFLVDFGMQQGEDIYENVQVPVAPSNIDFVLLTHAHIDHSGMLPFLYAGGFCGEIHATEATTNLCNVMLRDSAHIQEFEAEWRSRKAARRGEPNFVPLYTMNDAIGAIELFIPHKYETPVEICEGITVLFRDAGHLLGSSSILLTLTENGVTKTIAFSGDIGNQNQPLIRDPQFIEAADYVMIESTYGNRVHDRPTDYASSLAKVLQETFDRGGSVIIPSFAVGRTQEMLYFIRHIKDEGLVKGYDGFPVYVDSPLANEATDIFISNRESCYDEEALSFVRKGINPITFEGLIRTVTSNDSVAINSDERPKVIISASGMCEAGRIKHHLKHNLWKKQNTILFVGYQASNTIGRALVDGAKRVKLFGETVKVAARITQLPGISGHADVNGLLAWAKAISGVKRFFVNHGEASSSESFAQRLRDELGAEVYVPFSGAEFNIAENVITIDADPIPVPKKKNSANLSIAYSDLLAASERLSALIKDSEGRTNADMRQLTEAIHKLCDDWKL
;
A
#
# COMPACT_ATOMS: atom_id res chain seq x y z
N MET A 1 29.68 -12.89 -1.16
CA MET A 1 28.28 -12.49 -1.41
C MET A 1 27.44 -12.64 -0.14
N LYS A 2 26.88 -11.54 0.36
CA LYS A 2 26.11 -11.45 1.61
C LYS A 2 24.80 -10.68 1.38
N MET A 3 23.73 -11.10 2.05
CA MET A 3 22.45 -10.41 2.11
C MET A 3 22.08 -10.15 3.58
N THR A 4 21.58 -8.94 3.88
CA THR A 4 21.10 -8.55 5.20
C THR A 4 19.67 -8.02 5.07
N PHE A 5 18.78 -8.53 5.90
CA PHE A 5 17.38 -8.14 5.94
C PHE A 5 17.23 -6.91 6.83
N ILE A 6 16.75 -5.79 6.28
CA ILE A 6 16.70 -4.50 6.98
C ILE A 6 15.28 -4.15 7.39
N GLY A 7 14.33 -4.17 6.46
CA GLY A 7 12.95 -3.76 6.71
C GLY A 7 11.90 -4.65 6.05
N ALA A 8 10.63 -4.40 6.38
CA ALA A 8 9.49 -5.25 6.05
C ALA A 8 9.66 -6.73 6.50
N THR A 9 10.31 -6.95 7.65
CA THR A 9 10.47 -8.26 8.28
C THR A 9 9.41 -8.44 9.37
N HIS A 10 8.41 -9.30 9.15
CA HIS A 10 7.18 -9.38 9.98
C HIS A 10 6.35 -8.08 10.03
N GLU A 11 6.57 -7.19 9.06
CA GLU A 11 5.90 -5.91 8.87
C GLU A 11 5.55 -5.73 7.38
N VAL A 12 4.51 -4.95 7.08
CA VAL A 12 4.00 -4.74 5.71
C VAL A 12 4.65 -3.56 5.00
N THR A 13 5.44 -2.73 5.68
CA THR A 13 5.98 -1.50 5.06
C THR A 13 7.44 -1.29 5.41
N GLY A 14 8.10 -0.39 4.68
CA GLY A 14 9.51 -0.09 4.89
C GLY A 14 10.42 -1.16 4.28
N SER A 15 10.08 -1.67 3.09
CA SER A 15 10.87 -2.70 2.41
C SER A 15 12.31 -2.22 2.18
N CYS A 16 13.27 -3.03 2.63
CA CYS A 16 14.69 -2.80 2.37
C CYS A 16 15.48 -4.09 2.58
N THR A 17 16.27 -4.47 1.58
CA THR A 17 17.28 -5.52 1.68
C THR A 17 18.64 -4.96 1.27
N TYR A 18 19.66 -5.19 2.10
CA TYR A 18 21.04 -4.77 1.82
C TYR A 18 21.86 -5.94 1.30
N ILE A 19 22.67 -5.73 0.25
CA ILE A 19 23.46 -6.78 -0.40
C ILE A 19 24.90 -6.31 -0.58
N GLU A 20 25.85 -7.21 -0.26
CA GLU A 20 27.27 -7.06 -0.55
C GLU A 20 27.74 -8.17 -1.50
N ALA A 21 28.10 -7.82 -2.72
CA ALA A 21 28.57 -8.77 -3.73
C ALA A 21 29.42 -8.08 -4.80
N CYS A 22 30.40 -8.78 -5.36
CA CYS A 22 31.27 -8.28 -6.43
C CYS A 22 32.01 -6.99 -6.04
N GLY A 23 32.34 -6.83 -4.75
CA GLY A 23 32.93 -5.61 -4.20
C GLY A 23 31.98 -4.40 -4.14
N LYS A 24 30.68 -4.61 -4.38
CA LYS A 24 29.62 -3.60 -4.36
C LYS A 24 28.70 -3.74 -3.15
N LYS A 25 28.11 -2.62 -2.76
CA LYS A 25 27.15 -2.47 -1.66
C LYS A 25 25.91 -1.78 -2.19
N PHE A 26 24.78 -2.47 -2.20
CA PHE A 26 23.57 -1.94 -2.83
C PHE A 26 22.31 -2.35 -2.06
N LEU A 27 21.23 -1.66 -2.38
CA LEU A 27 19.91 -1.91 -1.80
C LEU A 27 18.96 -2.48 -2.85
N VAL A 28 18.07 -3.36 -2.40
CA VAL A 28 16.81 -3.66 -3.09
C VAL A 28 15.69 -3.05 -2.27
N ASP A 29 15.02 -2.07 -2.87
CA ASP A 29 14.08 -1.14 -2.24
C ASP A 29 14.68 -0.30 -1.09
N PHE A 30 14.09 0.86 -0.85
CA PHE A 30 14.33 1.66 0.35
C PHE A 30 13.06 2.44 0.73
N GLY A 31 12.18 1.71 1.39
CA GLY A 31 10.83 2.12 1.72
C GLY A 31 10.67 2.89 3.01
N MET A 32 9.64 3.72 3.07
CA MET A 32 9.21 4.40 4.30
C MET A 32 8.22 3.51 5.06
N GLN A 33 8.49 3.29 6.34
CA GLN A 33 7.57 2.59 7.22
C GLN A 33 6.29 3.43 7.47
N GLN A 34 5.13 2.79 7.37
CA GLN A 34 3.82 3.41 7.60
C GLN A 34 3.02 2.57 8.59
N GLY A 35 2.43 3.23 9.59
CA GLY A 35 1.62 2.57 10.62
C GLY A 35 2.27 2.58 11.99
N GLU A 36 1.87 1.64 12.84
CA GLU A 36 2.50 1.43 14.14
C GLU A 36 3.71 0.49 13.99
N ASP A 37 4.89 0.94 14.41
CA ASP A 37 6.09 0.12 14.44
C ASP A 37 5.94 -0.95 15.52
N ILE A 38 6.03 -2.23 15.13
CA ILE A 38 5.95 -3.35 16.06
C ILE A 38 7.37 -3.72 16.51
N TYR A 39 8.33 -3.65 15.58
CA TYR A 39 9.73 -3.97 15.80
C TYR A 39 10.66 -2.81 15.43
N GLU A 40 11.81 -2.72 16.10
CA GLU A 40 12.88 -1.81 15.72
C GLU A 40 13.69 -2.42 14.58
N ASN A 41 13.68 -1.74 13.43
CA ASN A 41 14.48 -2.14 12.27
C ASN A 41 15.94 -1.67 12.44
N VAL A 42 16.90 -2.56 12.14
CA VAL A 42 18.32 -2.19 12.11
C VAL A 42 18.56 -1.14 11.03
N GLN A 43 19.59 -0.32 11.21
CA GLN A 43 20.00 0.62 10.17
C GLN A 43 20.82 -0.11 9.10
N VAL A 44 20.81 0.41 7.87
CA VAL A 44 21.73 -0.03 6.82
C VAL A 44 23.17 0.09 7.36
N PRO A 45 24.01 -0.96 7.28
CA PRO A 45 25.27 -1.05 8.03
C PRO A 45 26.40 -0.19 7.45
N VAL A 46 26.09 0.73 6.54
CA VAL A 46 27.05 1.64 5.89
C VAL A 46 26.45 3.03 5.75
N ALA A 47 27.33 4.04 5.67
CA ALA A 47 26.91 5.39 5.34
C ALA A 47 26.26 5.43 3.95
N PRO A 48 25.26 6.30 3.71
CA PRO A 48 24.60 6.41 2.40
C PRO A 48 25.56 6.66 1.22
N SER A 49 26.64 7.40 1.45
CA SER A 49 27.70 7.66 0.45
C SER A 49 28.49 6.42 0.02
N ASN A 50 28.38 5.32 0.77
CA ASN A 50 29.06 4.04 0.48
C ASN A 50 28.14 3.02 -0.18
N ILE A 51 26.92 3.40 -0.55
CA ILE A 51 26.01 2.59 -1.33
C ILE A 51 26.24 2.92 -2.80
N ASP A 52 26.55 1.89 -3.60
CA ASP A 52 26.91 2.02 -5.01
C ASP A 52 25.69 2.30 -5.90
N PHE A 53 24.57 1.62 -5.64
CA PHE A 53 23.31 1.77 -6.39
C PHE A 53 22.12 1.22 -5.59
N VAL A 54 20.92 1.47 -6.09
CA VAL A 54 19.66 0.91 -5.59
C VAL A 54 18.90 0.25 -6.74
N LEU A 55 18.32 -0.92 -6.49
CA LEU A 55 17.33 -1.55 -7.37
C LEU A 55 15.94 -1.33 -6.75
N LEU A 56 14.99 -0.81 -7.53
CA LEU A 56 13.65 -0.51 -7.04
C LEU A 56 12.60 -1.35 -7.75
N THR A 57 11.78 -2.06 -6.97
CA THR A 57 10.72 -2.94 -7.50
C THR A 57 9.57 -2.14 -8.08
N HIS A 58 9.07 -1.14 -7.35
CA HIS A 58 7.96 -0.28 -7.77
C HIS A 58 7.86 1.03 -6.96
N ALA A 59 6.92 1.89 -7.34
CA ALA A 59 6.87 3.28 -6.90
C ALA A 59 6.16 3.54 -5.56
N HIS A 60 5.55 2.54 -4.89
CA HIS A 60 4.89 2.81 -3.62
C HIS A 60 5.88 3.33 -2.55
N ILE A 61 5.37 4.13 -1.61
CA ILE A 61 6.20 4.86 -0.63
C ILE A 61 6.85 3.91 0.39
N ASP A 62 6.23 2.76 0.65
CA ASP A 62 6.77 1.66 1.44
C ASP A 62 7.86 0.84 0.73
N HIS A 63 8.19 1.16 -0.53
CA HIS A 63 9.35 0.64 -1.26
C HIS A 63 10.34 1.73 -1.72
N SER A 64 9.86 2.96 -1.94
CA SER A 64 10.66 4.06 -2.52
C SER A 64 10.81 5.28 -1.62
N GLY A 65 10.01 5.38 -0.55
CA GLY A 65 9.81 6.61 0.22
C GLY A 65 11.02 7.12 0.99
N MET A 66 12.04 6.28 1.21
CA MET A 66 13.28 6.68 1.88
C MET A 66 14.41 7.05 0.91
N LEU A 67 14.20 6.96 -0.40
CA LEU A 67 15.21 7.38 -1.40
C LEU A 67 15.62 8.86 -1.26
N PRO A 68 14.71 9.82 -1.00
CA PRO A 68 15.10 11.21 -0.70
C PRO A 68 15.96 11.33 0.56
N PHE A 69 15.65 10.54 1.61
CA PHE A 69 16.45 10.51 2.83
C PHE A 69 17.85 9.94 2.57
N LEU A 70 17.94 8.92 1.71
CA LEU A 70 19.20 8.33 1.27
C LEU A 70 20.09 9.36 0.56
N TYR A 71 19.50 10.12 -0.37
CA TYR A 71 20.15 11.23 -1.06
C TYR A 71 20.64 12.31 -0.08
N ALA A 72 19.77 12.77 0.83
CA ALA A 72 20.12 13.73 1.87
C ALA A 72 21.30 13.27 2.75
N GLY A 73 21.43 11.95 2.93
CA GLY A 73 22.53 11.31 3.65
C GLY A 73 23.85 11.18 2.86
N GLY A 74 23.90 11.65 1.61
CA GLY A 74 25.11 11.69 0.77
C GLY A 74 25.22 10.57 -0.26
N PHE A 75 24.14 9.84 -0.56
CA PHE A 75 24.10 8.89 -1.67
C PHE A 75 24.12 9.61 -3.04
N CYS A 76 24.99 9.15 -3.93
CA CYS A 76 25.15 9.68 -5.28
C CYS A 76 25.13 8.57 -6.36
N GLY A 77 24.76 7.34 -6.00
CA GLY A 77 24.71 6.21 -6.91
C GLY A 77 23.47 6.21 -7.80
N GLU A 78 23.37 5.23 -8.69
CA GLU A 78 22.24 5.08 -9.62
C GLU A 78 21.05 4.37 -8.95
N ILE A 79 19.82 4.72 -9.32
CA ILE A 79 18.58 4.06 -8.89
C ILE A 79 17.95 3.37 -10.10
N HIS A 80 18.03 2.05 -10.20
CA HIS A 80 17.56 1.28 -11.34
C HIS A 80 16.14 0.80 -11.11
N ALA A 81 15.22 1.19 -11.99
CA ALA A 81 13.82 0.80 -11.96
C ALA A 81 13.25 0.72 -13.38
N THR A 82 12.05 0.20 -13.53
CA THR A 82 11.35 0.27 -14.83
C THR A 82 11.00 1.71 -15.19
N GLU A 83 10.86 2.01 -16.48
CA GLU A 83 10.50 3.35 -16.96
C GLU A 83 9.24 3.93 -16.30
N ALA A 84 8.18 3.11 -16.18
CA ALA A 84 6.94 3.52 -15.54
C ALA A 84 7.11 3.77 -14.03
N THR A 85 7.92 2.95 -13.35
CA THR A 85 8.25 3.17 -11.92
C THR A 85 9.03 4.47 -11.72
N THR A 86 10.03 4.76 -12.56
CA THR A 86 10.77 6.03 -12.53
C THR A 86 9.83 7.23 -12.70
N ASN A 87 8.91 7.15 -13.66
CA ASN A 87 7.92 8.20 -13.91
C ASN A 87 6.98 8.41 -12.72
N LEU A 88 6.51 7.33 -12.07
CA LEU A 88 5.67 7.43 -10.88
C LEU A 88 6.44 7.96 -9.67
N CYS A 89 7.69 7.53 -9.45
CA CYS A 89 8.53 8.04 -8.37
C CYS A 89 8.76 9.56 -8.48
N ASN A 90 8.86 10.10 -9.70
CA ASN A 90 8.99 11.54 -9.92
C ASN A 90 7.85 12.35 -9.29
N VAL A 91 6.61 11.84 -9.31
CA VAL A 91 5.46 12.54 -8.71
C VAL A 91 5.26 12.14 -7.25
N MET A 92 5.47 10.87 -6.92
CA MET A 92 5.23 10.34 -5.57
C MET A 92 6.25 10.85 -4.55
N LEU A 93 7.54 10.93 -4.90
CA LEU A 93 8.57 11.41 -3.98
C LEU A 93 8.44 12.92 -3.70
N ARG A 94 8.01 13.71 -4.70
CA ARG A 94 7.69 15.14 -4.52
C ARG A 94 6.50 15.36 -3.61
N ASP A 95 5.41 14.62 -3.82
CA ASP A 95 4.23 14.70 -2.95
C ASP A 95 4.58 14.30 -1.51
N SER A 96 5.36 13.23 -1.34
CA SER A 96 5.83 12.80 -0.02
C SER A 96 6.69 13.88 0.65
N ALA A 97 7.65 14.49 -0.06
CA ALA A 97 8.46 15.60 0.47
C ALA A 97 7.60 16.80 0.87
N HIS A 98 6.62 17.17 0.04
CA HIS A 98 5.69 18.24 0.35
C HIS A 98 4.90 17.96 1.65
N ILE A 99 4.43 16.72 1.84
CA ILE A 99 3.75 16.31 3.06
C ILE A 99 4.68 16.39 4.27
N GLN A 100 5.91 15.88 4.16
CA GLN A 100 6.93 15.92 5.21
C GLN A 100 7.23 17.37 5.66
N GLU A 101 7.49 18.27 4.71
CA GLU A 101 7.76 19.69 4.98
C GLU A 101 6.55 20.38 5.62
N PHE A 102 5.36 20.14 5.10
CA PHE A 102 4.13 20.72 5.64
C PHE A 102 3.84 20.26 7.07
N GLU A 103 4.02 18.96 7.37
CA GLU A 103 3.86 18.44 8.72
C GLU A 103 4.91 19.02 9.68
N ALA A 104 6.17 19.10 9.25
CA ALA A 104 7.25 19.69 10.03
C ALA A 104 6.97 21.16 10.35
N GLU A 105 6.49 21.95 9.38
CA GLU A 105 6.10 23.33 9.59
C GLU A 105 4.95 23.45 10.60
N TRP A 106 3.90 22.62 10.44
CA TRP A 106 2.75 22.65 11.33
C TRP A 106 3.11 22.25 12.77
N ARG A 107 3.95 21.23 12.96
CA ARG A 107 4.47 20.82 14.26
C ARG A 107 5.35 21.91 14.87
N SER A 108 6.22 22.53 14.08
CA SER A 108 7.06 23.66 14.50
C SER A 108 6.24 24.84 14.99
N ARG A 109 5.18 25.22 14.27
CA ARG A 109 4.25 26.29 14.71
C ARG A 109 3.59 25.98 16.05
N LYS A 110 3.30 24.70 16.35
CA LYS A 110 2.78 24.28 17.65
C LYS A 110 3.85 24.25 18.74
N ALA A 111 5.06 23.77 18.41
CA ALA A 111 6.21 23.72 19.30
C ALA A 111 6.63 25.13 19.73
N ALA A 112 6.66 26.09 18.80
CA ALA A 112 6.94 27.49 19.08
C ALA A 112 5.98 28.10 20.11
N ARG A 113 4.70 27.73 20.10
CA ARG A 113 3.72 28.16 21.13
C ARG A 113 3.99 27.58 22.51
N ARG A 114 4.77 26.49 22.59
CA ARG A 114 5.21 25.84 23.83
C ARG A 114 6.65 26.18 24.22
N GLY A 115 7.37 26.95 23.40
CA GLY A 115 8.80 27.23 23.59
C GLY A 115 9.72 26.03 23.28
N GLU A 116 9.24 25.08 22.48
CA GLU A 116 9.98 23.89 22.04
C GLU A 116 10.70 24.12 20.69
N PRO A 117 11.77 23.36 20.37
CA PRO A 117 12.49 23.48 19.10
C PRO A 117 11.62 23.13 17.90
N ASN A 118 12.00 23.68 16.74
CA ASN A 118 11.34 23.35 15.46
C ASN A 118 11.54 21.88 15.11
N PHE A 119 10.53 21.31 14.47
CA PHE A 119 10.59 19.98 13.89
C PHE A 119 11.27 20.05 12.52
N VAL A 120 12.25 19.19 12.28
CA VAL A 120 12.93 19.06 10.99
C VAL A 120 12.22 17.96 10.20
N PRO A 121 11.82 18.19 8.94
CA PRO A 121 11.25 17.12 8.11
C PRO A 121 12.29 16.03 7.88
N LEU A 122 11.84 14.80 7.61
CA LEU A 122 12.77 13.70 7.33
C LEU A 122 13.66 14.00 6.13
N TYR A 123 13.10 14.63 5.11
CA TYR A 123 13.77 15.16 3.93
C TYR A 123 12.92 16.28 3.32
N THR A 124 13.53 17.06 2.43
CA THR A 124 12.95 18.24 1.79
C THR A 124 12.56 17.98 0.34
N MET A 125 11.89 18.95 -0.29
CA MET A 125 11.60 18.91 -1.73
C MET A 125 12.88 18.82 -2.57
N ASN A 126 13.95 19.51 -2.15
CA ASN A 126 15.23 19.46 -2.87
C ASN A 126 15.86 18.07 -2.82
N ASP A 127 15.77 17.40 -1.67
CA ASP A 127 16.29 16.03 -1.52
C ASP A 127 15.53 15.05 -2.41
N ALA A 128 14.20 15.22 -2.53
CA ALA A 128 13.38 14.42 -3.44
C ALA A 128 13.75 14.67 -4.91
N ILE A 129 13.93 15.93 -5.32
CA ILE A 129 14.36 16.25 -6.68
C ILE A 129 15.74 15.64 -6.97
N GLY A 130 16.69 15.76 -6.03
CA GLY A 130 18.02 15.17 -6.17
C GLY A 130 17.98 13.64 -6.29
N ALA A 131 17.17 12.95 -5.49
CA ALA A 131 16.98 11.51 -5.63
C ALA A 131 16.34 11.12 -6.98
N ILE A 132 15.37 11.90 -7.47
CA ILE A 132 14.72 11.65 -8.76
C ILE A 132 15.72 11.74 -9.92
N GLU A 133 16.70 12.65 -9.85
CA GLU A 133 17.74 12.81 -10.87
C GLU A 133 18.70 11.61 -10.97
N LEU A 134 18.74 10.74 -9.96
CA LEU A 134 19.58 9.53 -9.93
C LEU A 134 18.91 8.31 -10.57
N PHE A 135 17.65 8.40 -11.01
CA PHE A 135 16.95 7.27 -11.61
C PHE A 135 17.45 6.93 -13.02
N ILE A 136 17.70 5.64 -13.23
CA ILE A 136 18.03 5.04 -14.53
C ILE A 136 16.88 4.11 -14.95
N PRO A 137 16.09 4.48 -15.97
CA PRO A 137 14.94 3.69 -16.40
C PRO A 137 15.36 2.47 -17.25
N HIS A 138 14.70 1.33 -16.99
CA HIS A 138 14.90 0.08 -17.71
C HIS A 138 13.60 -0.44 -18.34
N LYS A 139 13.74 -1.27 -19.36
CA LYS A 139 12.63 -2.02 -19.96
C LYS A 139 12.45 -3.36 -19.25
N TYR A 140 11.23 -3.86 -19.26
CA TYR A 140 10.95 -5.24 -18.90
C TYR A 140 11.69 -6.22 -19.82
N GLU A 141 11.98 -7.41 -19.29
CA GLU A 141 12.55 -8.55 -20.03
C GLU A 141 13.86 -8.24 -20.79
N THR A 142 14.57 -7.19 -20.40
CA THR A 142 15.88 -6.82 -20.96
C THR A 142 16.94 -6.96 -19.87
N PRO A 143 17.84 -7.97 -19.93
CA PRO A 143 18.93 -8.09 -18.98
C PRO A 143 19.88 -6.89 -19.08
N VAL A 144 20.29 -6.35 -17.94
CA VAL A 144 21.23 -5.23 -17.84
C VAL A 144 22.36 -5.61 -16.89
N GLU A 145 23.59 -5.55 -17.38
CA GLU A 145 24.77 -5.67 -16.54
C GLU A 145 25.04 -4.31 -15.87
N ILE A 146 24.83 -4.24 -14.56
CA ILE A 146 25.03 -3.01 -13.77
C ILE A 146 26.53 -2.75 -13.60
N CYS A 147 27.28 -3.82 -13.32
CA CYS A 147 28.73 -3.86 -13.30
C CYS A 147 29.20 -5.31 -13.41
N GLU A 148 30.51 -5.51 -13.51
CA GLU A 148 31.11 -6.84 -13.65
C GLU A 148 30.60 -7.81 -12.57
N GLY A 149 29.93 -8.87 -13.01
CA GLY A 149 29.39 -9.90 -12.13
C GLY A 149 28.01 -9.61 -11.53
N ILE A 150 27.39 -8.46 -11.82
CA ILE A 150 26.02 -8.13 -11.37
C ILE A 150 25.13 -7.84 -12.58
N THR A 151 24.19 -8.75 -12.86
CA THR A 151 23.19 -8.59 -13.90
C THR A 151 21.79 -8.57 -13.30
N VAL A 152 20.95 -7.67 -13.81
CA VAL A 152 19.57 -7.47 -13.35
C VAL A 152 18.61 -7.63 -14.52
N LEU A 153 17.47 -8.26 -14.26
CA LEU A 153 16.33 -8.33 -15.16
C LEU A 153 15.07 -7.90 -14.40
N PHE A 154 14.32 -6.97 -14.97
CA PHE A 154 13.02 -6.56 -14.45
C PHE A 154 11.92 -7.34 -15.17
N ARG A 155 11.11 -8.10 -14.43
CA ARG A 155 9.95 -8.83 -14.94
C ARG A 155 8.67 -8.23 -14.36
N ASP A 156 7.61 -8.15 -15.16
CA ASP A 156 6.37 -7.49 -14.74
C ASP A 156 5.73 -8.22 -13.54
N ALA A 157 5.54 -7.50 -12.44
CA ALA A 157 4.90 -8.04 -11.23
C ALA A 157 3.38 -7.85 -11.22
N GLY A 158 2.80 -7.11 -12.17
CA GLY A 158 1.35 -6.93 -12.28
C GLY A 158 0.66 -6.21 -11.11
N HIS A 159 1.42 -5.63 -10.17
CA HIS A 159 0.90 -5.01 -8.94
C HIS A 159 0.52 -3.54 -9.12
N LEU A 160 1.42 -2.77 -9.73
CA LEU A 160 1.28 -1.37 -10.06
C LEU A 160 1.83 -1.14 -11.48
N LEU A 161 1.42 -0.06 -12.14
CA LEU A 161 2.05 0.33 -13.40
C LEU A 161 3.57 0.47 -13.21
N GLY A 162 4.36 -0.33 -13.94
CA GLY A 162 5.82 -0.36 -13.79
C GLY A 162 6.35 -1.28 -12.68
N SER A 163 5.49 -1.91 -11.88
CA SER A 163 5.94 -2.84 -10.84
C SER A 163 6.73 -4.00 -11.42
N SER A 164 7.74 -4.46 -10.69
CA SER A 164 8.60 -5.51 -11.18
C SER A 164 9.10 -6.46 -10.11
N SER A 165 9.14 -7.74 -10.47
CA SER A 165 10.00 -8.72 -9.83
C SER A 165 11.40 -8.57 -10.41
N ILE A 166 12.41 -8.56 -9.54
CA ILE A 166 13.80 -8.33 -9.91
C ILE A 166 14.55 -9.66 -9.86
N LEU A 167 15.07 -10.08 -11.01
CA LEU A 167 16.00 -11.20 -11.11
C LEU A 167 17.43 -10.67 -11.05
N LEU A 168 18.10 -10.96 -9.94
CA LEU A 168 19.46 -10.55 -9.66
C LEU A 168 20.40 -11.73 -9.81
N THR A 169 21.27 -11.70 -10.81
CA THR A 169 22.33 -12.69 -11.00
C THR A 169 23.66 -12.12 -10.54
N LEU A 170 24.29 -12.79 -9.58
CA LEU A 170 25.56 -12.42 -8.98
C LEU A 170 26.60 -13.47 -9.32
N THR A 171 27.76 -13.05 -9.82
CA THR A 171 28.92 -13.90 -10.09
C THR A 171 30.15 -13.32 -9.41
N GLU A 172 30.63 -13.99 -8.36
CA GLU A 172 31.79 -13.59 -7.57
C GLU A 172 32.68 -14.81 -7.34
N ASN A 173 33.99 -14.68 -7.60
CA ASN A 173 34.99 -15.74 -7.38
C ASN A 173 34.62 -17.09 -8.04
N GLY A 174 34.01 -17.06 -9.23
CA GLY A 174 33.59 -18.25 -9.97
C GLY A 174 32.30 -18.91 -9.45
N VAL A 175 31.63 -18.33 -8.45
CA VAL A 175 30.32 -18.78 -7.95
C VAL A 175 29.24 -17.87 -8.50
N THR A 176 28.31 -18.44 -9.26
CA THR A 176 27.12 -17.74 -9.75
C THR A 176 25.89 -18.13 -8.95
N LYS A 177 25.08 -17.14 -8.56
CA LYS A 177 23.80 -17.31 -7.87
C LYS A 177 22.75 -16.37 -8.44
N THR A 178 21.51 -16.84 -8.57
CA THR A 178 20.37 -16.02 -8.98
C THR A 178 19.37 -15.87 -7.84
N ILE A 179 18.99 -14.64 -7.53
CA ILE A 179 17.98 -14.29 -6.53
C ILE A 179 16.80 -13.65 -7.24
N ALA A 180 15.59 -14.11 -6.97
CA ALA A 180 14.36 -13.45 -7.40
C ALA A 180 13.78 -12.67 -6.21
N PHE A 181 13.66 -11.35 -6.36
CA PHE A 181 12.86 -10.51 -5.47
C PHE A 181 11.49 -10.33 -6.11
N SER A 182 10.42 -10.70 -5.42
CA SER A 182 9.08 -10.57 -5.97
C SER A 182 8.66 -9.11 -6.17
N GLY A 183 9.12 -8.22 -5.27
CA GLY A 183 8.37 -6.99 -5.00
C GLY A 183 6.99 -7.32 -4.45
N ASP A 184 6.02 -6.46 -4.69
CA ASP A 184 4.61 -6.81 -4.50
C ASP A 184 4.09 -7.52 -5.74
N ILE A 185 3.42 -8.66 -5.55
CA ILE A 185 2.88 -9.47 -6.65
C ILE A 185 1.43 -9.07 -6.86
N GLY A 186 1.09 -8.73 -8.10
CA GLY A 186 -0.25 -8.35 -8.52
C GLY A 186 -1.28 -9.47 -8.45
N ASN A 187 -2.56 -9.10 -8.42
CA ASN A 187 -3.63 -10.06 -8.64
C ASN A 187 -3.85 -10.27 -10.15
N GLN A 188 -4.46 -11.39 -10.52
CA GLN A 188 -4.77 -11.66 -11.92
C GLN A 188 -6.03 -10.94 -12.38
N ASN A 189 -6.05 -10.57 -13.65
CA ASN A 189 -7.12 -9.86 -14.35
C ASN A 189 -7.48 -8.56 -13.64
N GLN A 190 -6.46 -7.82 -13.17
CA GLN A 190 -6.64 -6.43 -12.77
C GLN A 190 -6.93 -5.59 -14.01
N PRO A 191 -7.77 -4.56 -13.91
CA PRO A 191 -8.02 -3.69 -15.03
C PRO A 191 -6.77 -2.89 -15.39
N LEU A 192 -6.55 -2.67 -16.68
CA LEU A 192 -5.50 -1.86 -17.31
C LEU A 192 -4.14 -2.54 -17.41
N ILE A 193 -3.61 -3.09 -16.32
CA ILE A 193 -2.23 -3.60 -16.26
C ILE A 193 -2.20 -5.11 -16.47
N ARG A 194 -1.05 -5.61 -16.96
CA ARG A 194 -0.85 -7.04 -17.20
C ARG A 194 -0.89 -7.85 -15.90
N ASP A 195 -1.23 -9.12 -16.06
CA ASP A 195 -1.08 -10.11 -15.00
C ASP A 195 0.39 -10.27 -14.59
N PRO A 196 0.66 -10.63 -13.32
CA PRO A 196 2.00 -10.95 -12.86
C PRO A 196 2.65 -12.02 -13.74
N GLN A 197 3.87 -11.75 -14.21
CA GLN A 197 4.67 -12.71 -14.97
C GLN A 197 5.48 -13.61 -14.03
N PHE A 198 5.58 -14.88 -14.39
CA PHE A 198 6.24 -15.90 -13.58
C PHE A 198 7.76 -15.91 -13.79
N ILE A 199 8.51 -16.29 -12.75
CA ILE A 199 9.95 -16.55 -12.83
C ILE A 199 10.19 -18.03 -13.14
N GLU A 200 11.10 -18.34 -14.07
CA GLU A 200 11.38 -19.72 -14.48
C GLU A 200 12.31 -20.45 -13.50
N ALA A 201 13.39 -19.79 -13.06
CA ALA A 201 14.40 -20.37 -12.19
C ALA A 201 15.11 -19.31 -11.34
N ALA A 202 15.43 -19.67 -10.09
CA ALA A 202 16.29 -18.92 -9.19
C ALA A 202 16.86 -19.86 -8.11
N ASP A 203 18.04 -19.56 -7.57
CA ASP A 203 18.56 -20.27 -6.40
C ASP A 203 17.82 -19.87 -5.12
N TYR A 204 17.49 -18.59 -4.99
CA TYR A 204 16.86 -18.02 -3.81
C TYR A 204 15.71 -17.11 -4.21
N VAL A 205 14.67 -17.07 -3.38
CA VAL A 205 13.49 -16.25 -3.64
C VAL A 205 13.15 -15.44 -2.40
N MET A 206 13.07 -14.12 -2.54
CA MET A 206 12.51 -13.20 -1.56
C MET A 206 11.09 -12.85 -2.00
N ILE A 207 10.09 -13.27 -1.22
CA ILE A 207 8.68 -13.19 -1.59
C ILE A 207 7.84 -12.45 -0.55
N GLU A 208 6.99 -11.53 -1.03
CA GLU A 208 6.02 -10.83 -0.19
C GLU A 208 4.98 -11.78 0.42
N SER A 209 4.32 -11.32 1.48
CA SER A 209 3.32 -12.11 2.19
C SER A 209 2.17 -11.27 2.71
N THR A 210 1.81 -10.19 2.01
CA THR A 210 0.78 -9.24 2.45
C THR A 210 -0.55 -9.94 2.72
N TYR A 211 -0.92 -10.88 1.84
CA TYR A 211 -2.11 -11.74 1.97
C TYR A 211 -1.77 -13.23 2.06
N GLY A 212 -0.61 -13.55 2.63
CA GLY A 212 -0.12 -14.91 2.86
C GLY A 212 -1.05 -15.83 3.70
N ASN A 213 -2.07 -15.27 4.35
CA ASN A 213 -3.09 -16.01 5.09
C ASN A 213 -4.54 -15.75 4.62
N ARG A 214 -4.75 -15.11 3.47
CA ARG A 214 -6.09 -14.77 2.97
C ARG A 214 -6.29 -15.25 1.55
N VAL A 215 -7.55 -15.55 1.24
CA VAL A 215 -8.05 -15.76 -0.12
C VAL A 215 -8.99 -14.60 -0.44
N HIS A 216 -8.88 -14.03 -1.64
CA HIS A 216 -9.74 -12.90 -2.02
C HIS A 216 -11.12 -13.37 -2.45
N ASP A 217 -12.17 -12.82 -1.83
CA ASP A 217 -13.54 -12.92 -2.33
C ASP A 217 -13.71 -11.98 -3.53
N ARG A 218 -13.48 -12.49 -4.74
CA ARG A 218 -13.60 -11.69 -5.97
C ARG A 218 -15.09 -11.51 -6.34
N PRO A 219 -15.59 -10.27 -6.50
CA PRO A 219 -16.91 -10.07 -7.08
C PRO A 219 -16.92 -10.59 -8.52
N THR A 220 -17.93 -11.39 -8.88
CA THR A 220 -18.11 -11.90 -10.24
C THR A 220 -18.30 -10.78 -11.28
N ASP A 221 -18.78 -9.60 -10.86
CA ASP A 221 -18.90 -8.41 -11.70
C ASP A 221 -18.80 -7.12 -10.86
N TYR A 222 -17.62 -6.49 -10.88
CA TYR A 222 -17.35 -5.26 -10.16
C TYR A 222 -18.05 -4.04 -10.80
N ALA A 223 -18.14 -3.99 -12.13
CA ALA A 223 -18.75 -2.87 -12.85
C ALA A 223 -20.25 -2.78 -12.58
N SER A 224 -20.97 -3.91 -12.61
CA SER A 224 -22.40 -3.95 -12.26
C SER A 224 -22.65 -3.59 -10.80
N SER A 225 -21.78 -4.05 -9.89
CA SER A 225 -21.87 -3.71 -8.46
C SER A 225 -21.67 -2.22 -8.22
N LEU A 226 -20.70 -1.61 -8.90
CA LEU A 226 -20.48 -0.17 -8.86
C LEU A 226 -21.65 0.60 -9.48
N ALA A 227 -22.13 0.19 -10.67
CA ALA A 227 -23.27 0.80 -11.35
C ALA A 227 -24.52 0.81 -10.46
N LYS A 228 -24.78 -0.27 -9.74
CA LYS A 228 -25.89 -0.35 -8.76
C LYS A 228 -25.76 0.70 -7.67
N VAL A 229 -24.58 0.87 -7.08
CA VAL A 229 -24.34 1.90 -6.06
C VAL A 229 -24.53 3.30 -6.64
N LEU A 230 -24.05 3.55 -7.86
CA LEU A 230 -24.24 4.83 -8.56
C LEU A 230 -25.73 5.10 -8.79
N GLN A 231 -26.45 4.17 -9.42
CA GLN A 231 -27.88 4.26 -9.72
C GLN A 231 -28.69 4.54 -8.46
N GLU A 232 -28.56 3.70 -7.44
CA GLU A 232 -29.32 3.86 -6.18
C GLU A 232 -29.05 5.21 -5.52
N THR A 233 -27.84 5.77 -5.68
CA THR A 233 -27.46 7.07 -5.11
C THR A 233 -28.02 8.22 -5.92
N PHE A 234 -27.98 8.13 -7.25
CA PHE A 234 -28.49 9.16 -8.15
C PHE A 234 -30.01 9.25 -8.12
N ASP A 235 -30.71 8.11 -8.00
CA ASP A 235 -32.17 8.06 -7.82
C ASP A 235 -32.64 8.81 -6.56
N ARG A 236 -31.77 8.90 -5.53
CA ARG A 236 -32.01 9.70 -4.31
C ARG A 236 -31.65 11.18 -4.45
N GLY A 237 -31.18 11.61 -5.63
CA GLY A 237 -30.63 12.95 -5.88
C GLY A 237 -29.29 13.21 -5.20
N GLY A 238 -28.55 12.16 -4.85
CA GLY A 238 -27.26 12.25 -4.15
C GLY A 238 -26.04 12.15 -5.07
N SER A 239 -24.87 12.38 -4.49
CA SER A 239 -23.57 12.16 -5.12
C SER A 239 -22.83 10.99 -4.45
N VAL A 240 -21.95 10.33 -5.21
CA VAL A 240 -21.07 9.27 -4.71
C VAL A 240 -19.67 9.84 -4.51
N ILE A 241 -19.17 9.79 -3.28
CA ILE A 241 -17.82 10.23 -2.92
C ILE A 241 -16.98 8.97 -2.70
N ILE A 242 -15.87 8.86 -3.43
CA ILE A 242 -14.96 7.72 -3.42
C ILE A 242 -13.60 8.18 -2.88
N PRO A 243 -13.31 7.96 -1.58
CA PRO A 243 -11.95 7.98 -1.08
C PRO A 243 -11.11 6.95 -1.85
N SER A 244 -10.03 7.39 -2.50
CA SER A 244 -9.17 6.50 -3.29
C SER A 244 -7.69 6.86 -3.18
N PHE A 245 -6.81 5.88 -3.31
CA PHE A 245 -5.38 6.12 -3.49
C PHE A 245 -5.14 6.79 -4.85
N ALA A 246 -4.22 7.75 -4.87
CA ALA A 246 -3.96 8.57 -6.06
C ALA A 246 -3.42 7.76 -7.24
N VAL A 247 -2.64 6.71 -6.95
CA VAL A 247 -2.01 5.81 -7.91
C VAL A 247 -2.61 4.41 -7.78
N GLY A 248 -2.86 3.74 -8.89
CA GLY A 248 -3.54 2.44 -8.94
C GLY A 248 -5.06 2.59 -8.84
N ARG A 249 -5.59 2.67 -7.61
CA ARG A 249 -7.04 2.55 -7.36
C ARG A 249 -7.88 3.60 -8.07
N THR A 250 -7.39 4.83 -8.18
CA THR A 250 -8.11 5.89 -8.92
C THR A 250 -8.23 5.54 -10.40
N GLN A 251 -7.18 5.01 -11.03
CA GLN A 251 -7.16 4.66 -12.44
C GLN A 251 -8.05 3.44 -12.72
N GLU A 252 -8.03 2.44 -11.85
CA GLU A 252 -8.99 1.32 -11.92
C GLU A 252 -10.44 1.82 -11.86
N MET A 253 -10.72 2.80 -11.00
CA MET A 253 -12.05 3.36 -10.89
C MET A 253 -12.49 4.12 -12.14
N LEU A 254 -11.57 4.84 -12.77
CA LEU A 254 -11.83 5.48 -14.06
C LEU A 254 -12.11 4.44 -15.15
N TYR A 255 -11.40 3.33 -15.16
CA TYR A 255 -11.65 2.23 -16.09
C TYR A 255 -13.05 1.64 -15.93
N PHE A 256 -13.46 1.28 -14.70
CA PHE A 256 -14.80 0.75 -14.47
C PHE A 256 -15.91 1.75 -14.76
N ILE A 257 -15.72 3.03 -14.41
CA ILE A 257 -16.71 4.07 -14.72
C ILE A 257 -16.83 4.32 -16.22
N ARG A 258 -15.73 4.23 -16.97
CA ARG A 258 -15.77 4.26 -18.44
C ARG A 258 -16.66 3.14 -18.97
N HIS A 259 -16.42 1.91 -18.53
CA HIS A 259 -17.20 0.75 -18.95
C HIS A 259 -18.70 0.91 -18.62
N ILE A 260 -19.02 1.38 -17.42
CA ILE A 260 -20.38 1.71 -17.00
C ILE A 260 -21.06 2.73 -17.93
N LYS A 261 -20.32 3.76 -18.37
CA LYS A 261 -20.83 4.78 -19.28
C LYS A 261 -21.01 4.25 -20.69
N ASP A 262 -20.04 3.47 -21.19
CA ASP A 262 -20.04 2.91 -22.54
C ASP A 262 -21.20 1.92 -22.74
N GLU A 263 -21.45 1.06 -21.75
CA GLU A 263 -22.57 0.11 -21.76
C GLU A 263 -23.90 0.72 -21.26
N GLY A 264 -23.86 1.96 -20.79
CA GLY A 264 -25.02 2.66 -20.23
C GLY A 264 -25.65 1.92 -19.05
N LEU A 265 -24.85 1.36 -18.13
CA LEU A 265 -25.34 0.56 -16.99
C LEU A 265 -26.11 1.41 -15.96
N VAL A 266 -25.87 2.72 -15.92
CA VAL A 266 -26.66 3.68 -15.13
C VAL A 266 -27.67 4.35 -16.06
N LYS A 267 -28.96 4.18 -15.78
CA LYS A 267 -30.08 4.66 -16.59
C LYS A 267 -30.64 5.97 -16.06
N GLY A 268 -30.94 6.90 -16.96
CA GLY A 268 -31.55 8.20 -16.62
C GLY A 268 -30.55 9.25 -16.15
N TYR A 269 -29.26 8.90 -16.11
CA TYR A 269 -28.17 9.78 -15.69
C TYR A 269 -26.95 9.67 -16.62
N ASP A 270 -27.13 9.31 -17.89
CA ASP A 270 -26.08 8.89 -18.84
C ASP A 270 -24.88 9.88 -18.93
N GLY A 271 -25.14 11.19 -18.71
CA GLY A 271 -24.14 12.27 -18.71
C GLY A 271 -23.56 12.65 -17.34
N PHE A 272 -23.67 11.81 -16.30
CA PHE A 272 -23.22 12.17 -14.95
C PHE A 272 -21.73 12.57 -14.95
N PRO A 273 -21.35 13.69 -14.30
CA PRO A 273 -19.96 14.11 -14.24
C PRO A 273 -19.18 13.28 -13.21
N VAL A 274 -17.90 13.09 -13.50
CA VAL A 274 -16.95 12.39 -12.65
C VAL A 274 -15.79 13.31 -12.38
N TYR A 275 -15.58 13.66 -11.12
CA TYR A 275 -14.51 14.54 -10.69
C TYR A 275 -13.35 13.72 -10.13
N VAL A 276 -12.13 13.96 -10.63
CA VAL A 276 -10.89 13.52 -9.96
C VAL A 276 -10.27 14.74 -9.30
N ASP A 277 -10.39 14.79 -7.97
CA ASP A 277 -9.94 15.90 -7.15
C ASP A 277 -8.72 15.54 -6.30
N SER A 278 -7.61 15.34 -7.02
CA SER A 278 -6.28 15.11 -6.46
C SER A 278 -5.23 15.47 -7.53
N PRO A 279 -4.35 16.46 -7.28
CA PRO A 279 -3.26 16.78 -8.19
C PRO A 279 -2.37 15.57 -8.48
N LEU A 280 -1.99 14.82 -7.44
CA LEU A 280 -1.22 13.60 -7.60
C LEU A 280 -1.95 12.54 -8.45
N ALA A 281 -3.25 12.34 -8.25
CA ALA A 281 -4.01 11.37 -9.05
C ALA A 281 -4.13 11.81 -10.51
N ASN A 282 -4.19 13.12 -10.76
CA ASN A 282 -4.12 13.67 -12.10
C ASN A 282 -2.79 13.33 -12.75
N GLU A 283 -1.66 13.69 -12.14
CA GLU A 283 -0.34 13.43 -12.73
C GLU A 283 -0.10 11.93 -12.92
N ALA A 284 -0.49 11.09 -11.95
CA ALA A 284 -0.44 9.64 -12.08
C ALA A 284 -1.28 9.13 -13.26
N THR A 285 -2.46 9.68 -13.50
CA THR A 285 -3.29 9.30 -14.64
C THR A 285 -2.60 9.61 -15.97
N ASP A 286 -1.88 10.73 -16.08
CA ASP A 286 -1.10 11.06 -17.29
C ASP A 286 0.05 10.07 -17.49
N ILE A 287 0.70 9.65 -16.40
CA ILE A 287 1.76 8.63 -16.43
C ILE A 287 1.23 7.27 -16.90
N PHE A 288 0.05 6.85 -16.42
CA PHE A 288 -0.61 5.64 -16.92
C PHE A 288 -0.87 5.72 -18.43
N ILE A 289 -1.37 6.86 -18.91
CA ILE A 289 -1.65 7.06 -20.34
C ILE A 289 -0.35 7.04 -21.17
N SER A 290 0.74 7.64 -20.69
CA SER A 290 2.00 7.71 -21.43
C SER A 290 2.76 6.38 -21.50
N ASN A 291 2.54 5.48 -20.53
CA ASN A 291 3.21 4.17 -20.44
C ASN A 291 2.34 3.00 -20.94
N ARG A 292 1.25 3.28 -21.66
CA ARG A 292 0.28 2.28 -22.12
C ARG A 292 0.90 1.14 -22.93
N GLU A 293 1.83 1.42 -23.85
CA GLU A 293 2.40 0.38 -24.73
C GLU A 293 3.25 -0.64 -23.96
N SER A 294 3.93 -0.19 -22.90
CA SER A 294 4.86 -1.03 -22.13
C SER A 294 4.19 -1.77 -20.98
N CYS A 295 3.04 -1.30 -20.47
CA CYS A 295 2.45 -1.79 -19.23
C CYS A 295 1.00 -2.29 -19.36
N TYR A 296 0.25 -1.88 -20.39
CA TYR A 296 -1.16 -2.28 -20.47
C TYR A 296 -1.34 -3.74 -20.86
N ASP A 297 -2.41 -4.35 -20.35
CA ASP A 297 -2.92 -5.64 -20.80
C ASP A 297 -3.48 -5.56 -22.25
N GLU A 298 -3.73 -6.71 -22.86
CA GLU A 298 -4.23 -6.76 -24.24
C GLU A 298 -5.65 -6.18 -24.39
N GLU A 299 -6.49 -6.23 -23.36
CA GLU A 299 -7.84 -5.67 -23.40
C GLU A 299 -7.77 -4.14 -23.47
N ALA A 300 -7.04 -3.51 -22.56
CA ALA A 300 -6.77 -2.08 -22.52
C ALA A 300 -6.03 -1.60 -23.77
N LEU A 301 -5.05 -2.35 -24.27
CA LEU A 301 -4.39 -2.06 -25.55
C LEU A 301 -5.36 -2.16 -26.73
N SER A 302 -6.35 -3.05 -26.70
CA SER A 302 -7.37 -3.13 -27.75
C SER A 302 -8.19 -1.86 -27.86
N PHE A 303 -8.50 -1.18 -26.74
CA PHE A 303 -9.13 0.13 -26.73
C PHE A 303 -8.20 1.19 -27.34
N VAL A 304 -6.94 1.22 -26.92
CA VAL A 304 -5.93 2.16 -27.42
C VAL A 304 -5.78 2.05 -28.95
N ARG A 305 -5.70 0.83 -29.49
CA ARG A 305 -5.61 0.54 -30.93
C ARG A 305 -6.83 1.03 -31.71
N LYS A 306 -8.01 1.13 -31.08
CA LYS A 306 -9.24 1.72 -31.64
C LYS A 306 -9.31 3.25 -31.50
N GLY A 307 -8.26 3.89 -30.97
CA GLY A 307 -8.24 5.33 -30.68
C GLY A 307 -9.02 5.71 -29.41
N ILE A 308 -9.31 4.73 -28.55
CA ILE A 308 -10.11 4.89 -27.34
C ILE A 308 -9.19 4.90 -26.12
N ASN A 309 -9.27 5.94 -25.28
CA ASN A 309 -8.55 5.97 -24.01
C ASN A 309 -9.35 5.22 -22.91
N PRO A 310 -8.78 4.18 -22.27
CA PRO A 310 -9.51 3.34 -21.33
C PRO A 310 -9.82 4.02 -19.98
N ILE A 311 -9.19 5.16 -19.66
CA ILE A 311 -9.41 5.90 -18.39
C ILE A 311 -9.81 7.36 -18.59
N THR A 312 -10.17 7.74 -19.83
CA THR A 312 -10.73 9.05 -20.16
C THR A 312 -12.06 8.89 -20.88
N PHE A 313 -13.06 9.67 -20.52
CA PHE A 313 -14.41 9.59 -21.09
C PHE A 313 -15.13 10.95 -20.96
N GLU A 314 -16.24 11.11 -21.68
CA GLU A 314 -17.06 12.31 -21.62
C GLU A 314 -17.65 12.53 -20.21
N GLY A 315 -17.47 13.74 -19.70
CA GLY A 315 -17.87 14.11 -18.33
C GLY A 315 -16.82 13.83 -17.25
N LEU A 316 -15.62 13.33 -17.60
CA LEU A 316 -14.48 13.30 -16.70
C LEU A 316 -13.88 14.71 -16.54
N ILE A 317 -13.80 15.18 -15.30
CA ILE A 317 -13.29 16.51 -14.94
C ILE A 317 -12.16 16.34 -13.92
N ARG A 318 -10.96 16.80 -14.29
CA ARG A 318 -9.76 16.72 -13.45
C ARG A 318 -9.48 18.09 -12.85
N THR A 319 -9.55 18.21 -11.53
CA THR A 319 -9.38 19.52 -10.85
C THR A 319 -7.94 19.71 -10.38
N VAL A 320 -7.37 20.87 -10.68
CA VAL A 320 -5.98 21.19 -10.36
C VAL A 320 -5.91 22.11 -9.15
N THR A 321 -6.69 23.18 -9.13
CA THR A 321 -6.61 24.22 -8.10
C THR A 321 -7.58 23.98 -6.94
N SER A 322 -7.29 24.61 -5.80
CA SER A 322 -8.22 24.62 -4.66
C SER A 322 -9.55 25.29 -5.00
N ASN A 323 -9.56 26.29 -5.90
CA ASN A 323 -10.80 26.94 -6.33
C ASN A 323 -11.67 25.98 -7.14
N ASP A 324 -11.06 25.16 -8.02
CA ASP A 324 -11.78 24.12 -8.76
C ASP A 324 -12.42 23.12 -7.80
N SER A 325 -11.66 22.66 -6.81
CA SER A 325 -12.14 21.74 -5.75
C SER A 325 -13.33 22.33 -4.97
N VAL A 326 -13.26 23.61 -4.59
CA VAL A 326 -14.36 24.30 -3.91
C VAL A 326 -15.59 24.40 -4.83
N ALA A 327 -15.41 24.71 -6.11
CA ALA A 327 -16.49 24.84 -7.08
C ALA A 327 -17.28 23.54 -7.29
N ILE A 328 -16.68 22.36 -7.05
CA ILE A 328 -17.38 21.07 -7.09
C ILE A 328 -18.59 21.08 -6.15
N ASN A 329 -18.51 21.76 -5.00
CA ASN A 329 -19.60 21.79 -4.02
C ASN A 329 -20.84 22.56 -4.50
N SER A 330 -20.68 23.43 -5.50
CA SER A 330 -21.76 24.25 -6.07
C SER A 330 -22.48 23.56 -7.23
N ASP A 331 -21.93 22.49 -7.79
CA ASP A 331 -22.65 21.69 -8.78
C ASP A 331 -23.69 20.81 -8.05
N GLU A 332 -24.96 20.93 -8.39
CA GLU A 332 -26.04 20.19 -7.72
C GLU A 332 -26.41 18.89 -8.45
N ARG A 333 -25.83 18.63 -9.62
CA ARG A 333 -26.09 17.41 -10.37
C ARG A 333 -25.60 16.17 -9.60
N PRO A 334 -26.32 15.03 -9.68
CA PRO A 334 -25.79 13.74 -9.26
C PRO A 334 -24.46 13.45 -9.97
N LYS A 335 -23.43 13.13 -9.19
CA LYS A 335 -22.05 13.02 -9.68
C LYS A 335 -21.22 12.05 -8.87
N VAL A 336 -20.06 11.71 -9.41
CA VAL A 336 -19.01 10.98 -8.71
C VAL A 336 -17.86 11.92 -8.39
N ILE A 337 -17.32 11.83 -7.17
CA ILE A 337 -16.11 12.56 -6.75
C ILE A 337 -15.09 11.53 -6.25
N ILE A 338 -13.99 11.37 -6.96
CA ILE A 338 -12.84 10.55 -6.56
C ILE A 338 -11.78 11.49 -6.00
N SER A 339 -11.33 11.26 -4.75
CA SER A 339 -10.35 12.12 -4.12
C SER A 339 -9.46 11.35 -3.14
N ALA A 340 -8.19 11.77 -3.07
CA ALA A 340 -7.20 11.23 -2.17
C ALA A 340 -7.23 11.94 -0.79
N SER A 341 -6.84 11.27 0.30
CA SER A 341 -6.32 9.89 0.37
C SER A 341 -7.38 8.78 0.56
N GLY A 342 -7.04 7.55 0.18
CA GLY A 342 -7.95 6.39 0.21
C GLY A 342 -8.46 5.97 1.59
N MET A 343 -7.77 6.38 2.66
CA MET A 343 -8.15 6.10 4.05
C MET A 343 -8.68 7.33 4.80
N CYS A 344 -8.88 8.45 4.11
CA CYS A 344 -9.45 9.70 4.66
C CYS A 344 -8.61 10.44 5.70
N GLU A 345 -7.31 10.16 5.80
CA GLU A 345 -6.43 10.76 6.81
C GLU A 345 -5.93 12.17 6.43
N ALA A 346 -5.72 12.40 5.13
CA ALA A 346 -5.14 13.62 4.59
C ALA A 346 -5.75 13.96 3.22
N GLY A 347 -5.42 15.15 2.70
CA GLY A 347 -5.82 15.60 1.37
C GLY A 347 -7.24 16.15 1.26
N ARG A 348 -7.67 16.38 0.01
CA ARG A 348 -8.94 17.04 -0.33
C ARG A 348 -10.15 16.19 0.06
N ILE A 349 -10.01 14.87 0.20
CA ILE A 349 -11.10 14.00 0.63
C ILE A 349 -11.71 14.43 1.97
N LYS A 350 -10.93 14.99 2.90
CA LYS A 350 -11.46 15.48 4.19
C LYS A 350 -12.44 16.62 4.02
N HIS A 351 -12.20 17.50 3.05
CA HIS A 351 -13.12 18.59 2.70
C HIS A 351 -14.40 18.03 2.07
N HIS A 352 -14.28 17.05 1.16
CA HIS A 352 -15.43 16.36 0.58
C HIS A 352 -16.25 15.64 1.64
N LEU A 353 -15.62 14.94 2.59
CA LEU A 353 -16.31 14.31 3.71
C LEU A 353 -17.03 15.35 4.58
N LYS A 354 -16.37 16.47 4.92
CA LYS A 354 -17.00 17.55 5.69
C LYS A 354 -18.25 18.09 4.98
N HIS A 355 -18.20 18.25 3.66
CA HIS A 355 -19.33 18.79 2.89
C HIS A 355 -20.45 17.77 2.66
N ASN A 356 -20.13 16.47 2.59
CA ASN A 356 -21.06 15.45 2.10
C ASN A 356 -21.57 14.46 3.16
N LEU A 357 -20.83 14.21 4.26
CA LEU A 357 -21.19 13.18 5.26
C LEU A 357 -22.55 13.39 5.92
N TRP A 358 -22.97 14.63 6.12
CA TRP A 358 -24.22 14.97 6.81
C TRP A 358 -25.44 14.98 5.88
N LYS A 359 -25.25 14.73 4.57
CA LYS A 359 -26.31 14.70 3.56
C LYS A 359 -26.77 13.26 3.31
N LYS A 360 -28.00 12.93 3.72
CA LYS A 360 -28.56 11.56 3.67
C LYS A 360 -28.71 10.97 2.26
N GLN A 361 -28.78 11.80 1.24
CA GLN A 361 -28.90 11.36 -0.15
C GLN A 361 -27.58 10.79 -0.68
N ASN A 362 -26.45 11.28 -0.17
CA ASN A 362 -25.11 10.92 -0.64
C ASN A 362 -24.68 9.54 -0.18
N THR A 363 -23.72 8.98 -0.91
CA THR A 363 -23.01 7.76 -0.54
C THR A 363 -21.52 8.05 -0.41
N ILE A 364 -20.90 7.60 0.68
CA ILE A 364 -19.44 7.46 0.76
C ILE A 364 -19.12 6.00 0.44
N LEU A 365 -18.40 5.79 -0.65
CA LEU A 365 -18.07 4.47 -1.17
C LEU A 365 -16.58 4.19 -0.99
N PHE A 366 -16.27 3.24 -0.10
CA PHE A 366 -14.90 2.75 0.09
C PHE A 366 -14.61 1.61 -0.88
N VAL A 367 -13.46 1.70 -1.56
CA VAL A 367 -13.02 0.78 -2.63
C VAL A 367 -11.64 0.17 -2.38
N GLY A 368 -11.12 0.35 -1.17
CA GLY A 368 -9.83 -0.17 -0.75
C GLY A 368 -9.82 -0.46 0.75
N TYR A 369 -8.77 -1.15 1.20
CA TYR A 369 -8.58 -1.47 2.62
C TYR A 369 -8.53 -0.20 3.49
N GLN A 370 -9.10 -0.30 4.70
CA GLN A 370 -9.13 0.78 5.68
C GLN A 370 -8.42 0.31 6.94
N ALA A 371 -7.22 0.86 7.18
CA ALA A 371 -6.41 0.50 8.34
C ALA A 371 -7.07 0.97 9.65
N SER A 372 -6.80 0.25 10.73
CA SER A 372 -7.21 0.62 12.09
C SER A 372 -6.82 2.07 12.42
N ASN A 373 -7.61 2.71 13.28
CA ASN A 373 -7.40 4.09 13.73
C ASN A 373 -7.55 5.19 12.66
N THR A 374 -7.97 4.87 11.43
CA THR A 374 -8.26 5.89 10.41
C THR A 374 -9.72 6.37 10.46
N ILE A 375 -9.98 7.57 9.93
CA ILE A 375 -11.34 8.10 9.73
C ILE A 375 -12.13 7.17 8.82
N GLY A 376 -11.49 6.66 7.75
CA GLY A 376 -12.12 5.73 6.82
C GLY A 376 -12.59 4.45 7.52
N ARG A 377 -11.75 3.86 8.38
CA ARG A 377 -12.13 2.69 9.18
C ARG A 377 -13.29 2.99 10.14
N ALA A 378 -13.23 4.11 10.85
CA ALA A 378 -14.31 4.51 11.77
C ALA A 378 -15.67 4.64 11.04
N LEU A 379 -15.66 5.17 9.81
CA LEU A 379 -16.88 5.28 8.99
C LEU A 379 -17.41 3.90 8.57
N VAL A 380 -16.53 3.00 8.12
CA VAL A 380 -16.89 1.62 7.77
C VAL A 380 -17.46 0.86 8.96
N ASP A 381 -16.87 1.03 10.15
CA ASP A 381 -17.33 0.42 11.41
C ASP A 381 -18.64 1.05 11.95
N GLY A 382 -19.23 2.01 11.22
CA GLY A 382 -20.56 2.54 11.50
C GLY A 382 -20.61 3.75 12.44
N ALA A 383 -19.51 4.48 12.60
CA ALA A 383 -19.46 5.70 13.39
C ALA A 383 -20.59 6.68 13.01
N LYS A 384 -21.30 7.19 14.03
CA LYS A 384 -22.40 8.15 13.83
C LYS A 384 -21.94 9.60 13.74
N ARG A 385 -20.71 9.87 14.19
CA ARG A 385 -20.07 11.19 14.18
C ARG A 385 -18.56 11.01 13.98
N VAL A 386 -17.94 11.92 13.24
CA VAL A 386 -16.49 11.96 13.06
C VAL A 386 -15.99 13.40 13.20
N LYS A 387 -14.73 13.56 13.62
CA LYS A 387 -14.12 14.88 13.80
C LYS A 387 -13.29 15.25 12.57
N LEU A 388 -13.67 16.32 11.88
CA LEU A 388 -12.99 16.84 10.69
C LEU A 388 -12.66 18.31 10.89
N PHE A 389 -11.38 18.69 10.75
CA PHE A 389 -10.91 20.07 10.95
C PHE A 389 -11.33 20.71 12.29
N GLY A 390 -11.38 19.90 13.35
CA GLY A 390 -11.80 20.37 14.68
C GLY A 390 -13.31 20.37 14.92
N GLU A 391 -14.11 20.17 13.87
CA GLU A 391 -15.58 20.15 13.91
C GLU A 391 -16.11 18.71 13.98
N THR A 392 -17.18 18.49 14.75
CA THR A 392 -17.86 17.19 14.80
C THR A 392 -18.95 17.14 13.75
N VAL A 393 -18.79 16.28 12.74
CA VAL A 393 -19.73 16.12 11.62
C VAL A 393 -20.60 14.88 11.86
N LYS A 394 -21.92 15.02 11.70
CA LYS A 394 -22.87 13.89 11.75
C LYS A 394 -22.73 13.03 10.49
N VAL A 395 -22.69 11.71 10.68
CA VAL A 395 -22.73 10.74 9.58
C VAL A 395 -24.19 10.40 9.29
N ALA A 396 -24.69 10.92 8.16
CA ALA A 396 -26.04 10.66 7.66
C ALA A 396 -26.04 10.09 6.22
N ALA A 397 -24.98 10.33 5.45
CA ALA A 397 -24.73 9.69 4.18
C ALA A 397 -24.66 8.16 4.33
N ARG A 398 -25.02 7.44 3.29
CA ARG A 398 -24.88 5.99 3.24
C ARG A 398 -23.39 5.64 3.16
N ILE A 399 -22.89 4.84 4.09
CA ILE A 399 -21.54 4.28 4.00
C ILE A 399 -21.65 2.92 3.32
N THR A 400 -20.91 2.75 2.23
CA THR A 400 -20.88 1.48 1.48
C THR A 400 -19.43 1.10 1.25
N GLN A 401 -19.15 -0.19 1.23
CA GLN A 401 -17.88 -0.73 0.82
C GLN A 401 -18.12 -1.68 -0.34
N LEU A 402 -17.38 -1.46 -1.43
CA LEU A 402 -17.25 -2.46 -2.47
C LEU A 402 -15.87 -3.11 -2.28
N PRO A 403 -15.81 -4.43 -2.04
CA PRO A 403 -14.53 -5.12 -2.03
C PRO A 403 -13.91 -4.98 -3.42
N GLY A 404 -12.85 -4.17 -3.50
CA GLY A 404 -12.05 -4.04 -4.71
C GLY A 404 -11.18 -5.28 -4.93
N ILE A 405 -10.66 -5.42 -6.14
CA ILE A 405 -9.56 -6.36 -6.40
C ILE A 405 -8.34 -5.78 -5.69
N SER A 406 -7.79 -6.47 -4.68
CA SER A 406 -6.54 -6.04 -4.05
C SER A 406 -5.45 -5.88 -5.10
N GLY A 407 -4.58 -4.88 -4.93
CA GLY A 407 -3.38 -4.75 -5.78
C GLY A 407 -2.39 -5.88 -5.56
N HIS A 408 -2.54 -6.66 -4.48
CA HIS A 408 -1.70 -7.81 -4.19
C HIS A 408 -2.41 -9.12 -4.52
N ALA A 409 -1.63 -10.14 -4.84
CA ALA A 409 -2.05 -11.53 -4.92
C ALA A 409 -2.53 -12.03 -3.55
N ASP A 410 -3.49 -12.95 -3.56
CA ASP A 410 -3.84 -13.71 -2.37
C ASP A 410 -2.88 -14.89 -2.17
N VAL A 411 -3.08 -15.67 -1.09
CA VAL A 411 -2.21 -16.82 -0.79
C VAL A 411 -2.10 -17.82 -1.94
N ASN A 412 -3.15 -17.99 -2.76
CA ASN A 412 -3.13 -18.94 -3.88
C ASN A 412 -2.34 -18.36 -5.05
N GLY A 413 -2.49 -17.06 -5.34
CA GLY A 413 -1.68 -16.36 -6.33
C GLY A 413 -0.19 -16.35 -5.97
N LEU A 414 0.15 -16.04 -4.72
CA LEU A 414 1.53 -16.07 -4.22
C LEU A 414 2.13 -17.48 -4.33
N LEU A 415 1.37 -18.51 -3.93
CA LEU A 415 1.83 -19.89 -4.02
C LEU A 415 1.98 -20.37 -5.47
N ALA A 416 1.06 -19.99 -6.36
CA ALA A 416 1.17 -20.30 -7.78
C ALA A 416 2.42 -19.67 -8.39
N TRP A 417 2.73 -18.42 -8.01
CA TRP A 417 3.95 -17.73 -8.42
C TRP A 417 5.20 -18.44 -7.92
N ALA A 418 5.27 -18.76 -6.62
CA ALA A 418 6.39 -19.48 -6.03
C ALA A 418 6.61 -20.87 -6.65
N LYS A 419 5.53 -21.60 -6.96
CA LYS A 419 5.56 -22.94 -7.56
C LYS A 419 6.12 -22.97 -8.98
N ALA A 420 6.01 -21.86 -9.72
CA ALA A 420 6.53 -21.77 -11.08
C ALA A 420 8.06 -21.74 -11.13
N ILE A 421 8.71 -21.41 -10.02
CA ILE A 421 10.17 -21.20 -9.95
C ILE A 421 10.87 -22.53 -9.69
N SER A 422 11.73 -22.92 -10.62
CA SER A 422 12.56 -24.12 -10.49
C SER A 422 13.91 -23.82 -9.84
N GLY A 423 14.51 -24.84 -9.19
CA GLY A 423 15.87 -24.76 -8.64
C GLY A 423 16.01 -24.02 -7.30
N VAL A 424 14.89 -23.61 -6.68
CA VAL A 424 14.90 -22.85 -5.42
C VAL A 424 15.46 -23.69 -4.29
N LYS A 425 16.54 -23.20 -3.67
CA LYS A 425 17.20 -23.78 -2.50
C LYS A 425 16.65 -23.25 -1.20
N ARG A 426 16.13 -22.02 -1.20
CA ARG A 426 15.51 -21.37 -0.04
C ARG A 426 14.59 -20.23 -0.43
N PHE A 427 13.44 -20.15 0.23
CA PHE A 427 12.56 -18.99 0.22
C PHE A 427 12.79 -18.13 1.47
N PHE A 428 12.73 -16.82 1.28
CA PHE A 428 12.72 -15.79 2.30
C PHE A 428 11.37 -15.09 2.23
N VAL A 429 10.60 -15.12 3.32
CA VAL A 429 9.26 -14.52 3.35
C VAL A 429 9.31 -13.19 4.10
N ASN A 430 8.92 -12.11 3.43
CA ASN A 430 8.89 -10.76 4.00
C ASN A 430 7.56 -10.05 3.65
N HIS A 431 7.49 -8.75 3.93
CA HIS A 431 6.41 -7.87 3.50
C HIS A 431 5.02 -8.40 3.86
N GLY A 432 4.82 -8.61 5.16
CA GLY A 432 3.63 -9.22 5.72
C GLY A 432 3.66 -9.15 7.24
N GLU A 433 2.51 -8.98 7.87
CA GLU A 433 2.42 -9.12 9.33
C GLU A 433 2.83 -10.53 9.75
N ALA A 434 3.36 -10.68 10.97
CA ALA A 434 3.84 -11.97 11.48
C ALA A 434 2.89 -13.16 11.22
N SER A 435 1.58 -12.99 11.45
CA SER A 435 0.59 -14.06 11.21
C SER A 435 0.44 -14.44 9.74
N SER A 436 0.65 -13.51 8.82
CA SER A 436 0.55 -13.72 7.39
C SER A 436 1.83 -14.39 6.85
N SER A 437 2.99 -13.87 7.25
CA SER A 437 4.30 -14.41 6.86
C SER A 437 4.49 -15.84 7.35
N GLU A 438 4.16 -16.14 8.61
CA GLU A 438 4.28 -17.50 9.17
C GLU A 438 3.32 -18.49 8.50
N SER A 439 2.06 -18.06 8.28
CA SER A 439 1.08 -18.88 7.56
C SER A 439 1.55 -19.21 6.15
N PHE A 440 2.08 -18.23 5.42
CA PHE A 440 2.56 -18.45 4.06
C PHE A 440 3.82 -19.31 4.03
N ALA A 441 4.76 -19.07 4.95
CA ALA A 441 5.94 -19.89 5.10
C ALA A 441 5.57 -21.36 5.35
N GLN A 442 4.56 -21.62 6.18
CA GLN A 442 4.06 -22.96 6.41
C GLN A 442 3.47 -23.59 5.13
N ARG A 443 2.70 -22.83 4.34
CA ARG A 443 2.17 -23.31 3.05
C ARG A 443 3.28 -23.66 2.05
N LEU A 444 4.35 -22.86 1.98
CA LEU A 444 5.51 -23.15 1.13
C LEU A 444 6.22 -24.45 1.57
N ARG A 445 6.37 -24.68 2.88
CA ARG A 445 6.93 -25.94 3.40
C ARG A 445 6.04 -27.14 3.06
N ASP A 446 4.74 -27.02 3.30
CA ASP A 446 3.81 -28.14 3.16
C ASP A 446 3.52 -28.50 1.70
N GLU A 447 3.37 -27.51 0.82
CA GLU A 447 2.96 -27.75 -0.58
C GLU A 447 4.13 -27.90 -1.56
N LEU A 448 5.29 -27.29 -1.27
CA LEU A 448 6.48 -27.35 -2.13
C LEU A 448 7.62 -28.17 -1.53
N GLY A 449 7.53 -28.57 -0.26
CA GLY A 449 8.65 -29.21 0.46
C GLY A 449 9.87 -28.28 0.58
N ALA A 450 9.64 -26.97 0.56
CA ALA A 450 10.69 -25.99 0.43
C ALA A 450 11.37 -25.66 1.77
N GLU A 451 12.65 -25.31 1.70
CA GLU A 451 13.38 -24.63 2.78
C GLU A 451 12.90 -23.18 2.86
N VAL A 452 12.39 -22.75 4.02
CA VAL A 452 11.81 -21.41 4.19
C VAL A 452 12.32 -20.75 5.45
N TYR A 453 12.81 -19.52 5.31
CA TYR A 453 13.22 -18.65 6.41
C TYR A 453 12.34 -17.39 6.43
N VAL A 454 11.89 -17.00 7.61
CA VAL A 454 11.15 -15.74 7.85
C VAL A 454 12.08 -14.86 8.67
N PRO A 455 12.84 -13.95 8.04
CA PRO A 455 13.87 -13.18 8.73
C PRO A 455 13.26 -12.12 9.63
N PHE A 456 13.88 -11.87 10.79
CA PHE A 456 13.77 -10.59 11.50
C PHE A 456 14.83 -9.60 11.00
N SER A 457 14.59 -8.32 11.26
CA SER A 457 15.52 -7.25 10.92
C SER A 457 16.89 -7.48 11.57
N GLY A 458 17.95 -7.38 10.77
CA GLY A 458 19.33 -7.66 11.17
C GLY A 458 19.82 -9.07 10.87
N ALA A 459 18.95 -9.99 10.43
CA ALA A 459 19.38 -11.31 10.00
C ALA A 459 20.33 -11.22 8.79
N GLU A 460 21.30 -12.13 8.72
CA GLU A 460 22.32 -12.17 7.66
C GLU A 460 22.39 -13.54 7.00
N PHE A 461 22.59 -13.53 5.68
CA PHE A 461 22.67 -14.71 4.85
C PHE A 461 23.89 -14.68 3.93
N ASN A 462 24.66 -15.77 3.93
CA ASN A 462 25.70 -16.02 2.94
C ASN A 462 25.10 -16.64 1.68
N ILE A 463 25.02 -15.85 0.62
CA ILE A 463 24.41 -16.21 -0.66
C ILE A 463 25.21 -17.33 -1.36
N ALA A 464 26.54 -17.31 -1.26
CA ALA A 464 27.39 -18.30 -1.93
C ALA A 464 27.22 -19.70 -1.32
N GLU A 465 27.20 -19.76 0.01
CA GLU A 465 27.24 -21.00 0.79
C GLU A 465 25.86 -21.54 1.17
N ASN A 466 24.79 -20.74 0.99
CA ASN A 466 23.43 -21.07 1.43
C ASN A 466 23.31 -21.24 2.95
N VAL A 467 23.86 -20.30 3.72
CA VAL A 467 23.91 -20.38 5.19
C VAL A 467 23.41 -19.09 5.83
N ILE A 468 22.51 -19.19 6.81
CA ILE A 468 22.18 -18.06 7.70
C ILE A 468 23.40 -17.84 8.61
N THR A 469 24.06 -16.69 8.48
CA THR A 469 25.24 -16.35 9.28
C THR A 469 24.87 -15.64 10.58
N ILE A 470 23.75 -14.92 10.58
CA ILE A 470 23.15 -14.32 11.79
C ILE A 470 21.64 -14.55 11.70
N ASP A 471 21.09 -15.21 12.71
CA ASP A 471 19.64 -15.30 12.93
C ASP A 471 19.29 -14.26 13.99
N ALA A 472 18.63 -13.17 13.57
CA ALA A 472 18.36 -12.04 14.44
C ALA A 472 17.10 -12.25 15.27
N ASP A 473 17.12 -11.81 16.52
CA ASP A 473 15.95 -11.79 17.39
C ASP A 473 15.09 -10.54 17.13
N PRO A 474 13.75 -10.64 17.28
CA PRO A 474 12.88 -9.47 17.22
C PRO A 474 13.16 -8.49 18.36
N ILE A 475 13.28 -7.20 18.03
CA ILE A 475 13.40 -6.12 19.02
C ILE A 475 12.05 -5.37 19.07
N PRO A 476 11.14 -5.67 20.01
CA PRO A 476 9.83 -5.04 20.04
C PRO A 476 9.91 -3.56 20.43
N VAL A 477 9.22 -2.69 19.69
CA VAL A 477 9.08 -1.28 20.07
C VAL A 477 8.24 -1.19 21.35
N PRO A 478 8.72 -0.54 22.42
CA PRO A 478 7.92 -0.37 23.63
C PRO A 478 6.64 0.37 23.29
N LYS A 479 5.48 -0.27 23.51
CA LYS A 479 4.17 0.40 23.33
C LYS A 479 4.20 1.72 24.09
N LYS A 480 4.17 2.84 23.37
CA LYS A 480 3.91 4.14 23.98
C LYS A 480 2.57 3.99 24.71
N LYS A 481 2.58 4.13 26.04
CA LYS A 481 1.33 4.30 26.79
C LYS A 481 0.63 5.49 26.16
N ASN A 482 -0.43 5.26 25.39
CA ASN A 482 -1.27 6.31 24.85
C ASN A 482 -2.04 6.94 26.02
N SER A 483 -1.34 7.76 26.81
CA SER A 483 -1.91 8.59 27.88
C SER A 483 -2.36 9.95 27.36
N ALA A 484 -2.30 10.19 26.04
CA ALA A 484 -2.77 11.43 25.44
C ALA A 484 -4.26 11.31 25.06
N ASN A 485 -5.12 11.72 25.99
CA ASN A 485 -6.56 12.02 25.83
C ASN A 485 -7.61 10.95 26.15
N LEU A 486 -7.26 9.85 26.82
CA LEU A 486 -8.31 9.05 27.49
C LEU A 486 -8.53 9.63 28.88
N SER A 487 -9.79 9.89 29.26
CA SER A 487 -10.08 10.20 30.67
C SER A 487 -9.61 9.01 31.51
N ILE A 488 -9.12 9.27 32.72
CA ILE A 488 -8.69 8.22 33.66
C ILE A 488 -9.77 7.14 33.76
N ALA A 489 -11.05 7.56 33.84
CA ALA A 489 -12.20 6.66 33.84
C ALA A 489 -12.35 5.77 32.59
N TYR A 490 -12.02 6.27 31.40
CA TYR A 490 -12.07 5.44 30.18
C TYR A 490 -10.87 4.50 30.07
N SER A 491 -9.70 4.93 30.53
CA SER A 491 -8.53 4.05 30.66
C SER A 491 -8.80 2.90 31.63
N ASP A 492 -9.45 3.20 32.76
CA ASP A 492 -9.84 2.19 33.75
C ASP A 492 -10.88 1.22 33.18
N LEU A 493 -11.81 1.72 32.35
CA LEU A 493 -12.79 0.89 31.65
C LEU A 493 -12.14 -0.06 30.63
N LEU A 494 -11.16 0.41 29.86
CA LEU A 494 -10.39 -0.44 28.95
C LEU A 494 -9.60 -1.52 29.70
N ALA A 495 -8.95 -1.15 30.81
CA ALA A 495 -8.23 -2.11 31.65
C ALA A 495 -9.19 -3.16 32.26
N ALA A 496 -10.40 -2.76 32.66
CA ALA A 496 -11.45 -3.69 33.07
C ALA A 496 -11.89 -4.64 31.93
N SER A 497 -11.99 -4.14 30.70
CA SER A 497 -12.32 -4.94 29.50
C SER A 497 -11.24 -5.96 29.17
N GLU A 498 -9.96 -5.58 29.26
CA GLU A 498 -8.83 -6.50 29.06
C GLU A 498 -8.82 -7.61 30.12
N ARG A 499 -9.08 -7.26 31.38
CA ARG A 499 -9.21 -8.23 32.47
C ARG A 499 -10.39 -9.20 32.25
N LEU A 500 -11.53 -8.70 31.76
CA LEU A 500 -12.67 -9.55 31.40
C LEU A 500 -12.32 -10.48 30.24
N SER A 501 -11.62 -9.98 29.23
CA SER A 501 -11.16 -10.78 28.08
C SER A 501 -10.19 -11.89 28.50
N ALA A 502 -9.27 -11.60 29.43
CA ALA A 502 -8.39 -12.60 30.01
C ALA A 502 -9.17 -13.66 30.79
N LEU A 503 -10.14 -13.26 31.63
CA LEU A 503 -11.00 -14.18 32.36
C LEU A 503 -11.78 -15.13 31.42
N ILE A 504 -12.25 -14.63 30.27
CA ILE A 504 -12.96 -15.45 29.27
C ILE A 504 -12.01 -16.47 28.66
N LYS A 505 -10.79 -16.09 28.28
CA LYS A 505 -9.78 -17.02 27.76
C LYS A 505 -9.41 -18.09 28.81
N ASP A 506 -9.21 -17.69 30.06
CA ASP A 506 -8.91 -18.60 31.17
C ASP A 506 -10.12 -19.47 31.59
N SER A 507 -11.30 -19.25 31.00
CA SER A 507 -12.49 -20.07 31.24
C SER A 507 -12.60 -21.26 30.30
N GLU A 508 -11.69 -21.38 29.31
CA GLU A 508 -11.57 -22.56 28.45
C GLU A 508 -11.17 -23.78 29.31
N GLY A 509 -12.16 -24.61 29.66
CA GLY A 509 -12.01 -25.75 30.58
C GLY A 509 -12.95 -25.73 31.80
N ARG A 510 -13.75 -24.67 32.00
CA ARG A 510 -14.80 -24.64 33.03
C ARG A 510 -16.03 -25.47 32.63
N THR A 511 -16.90 -25.76 33.59
CA THR A 511 -18.13 -26.50 33.31
C THR A 511 -19.08 -25.69 32.41
N ASN A 512 -19.90 -26.38 31.61
CA ASN A 512 -20.90 -25.74 30.76
C ASN A 512 -21.89 -24.87 31.55
N ALA A 513 -22.18 -25.20 32.81
CA ALA A 513 -23.03 -24.42 33.68
C ALA A 513 -22.37 -23.08 34.06
N ASP A 514 -21.09 -23.11 34.45
CA ASP A 514 -20.33 -21.91 34.82
C ASP A 514 -20.12 -20.98 33.63
N MET A 515 -19.85 -21.54 32.45
CA MET A 515 -19.72 -20.75 31.22
C MET A 515 -21.03 -20.05 30.86
N ARG A 516 -22.18 -20.73 30.95
CA ARG A 516 -23.49 -20.11 30.71
C ARG A 516 -23.79 -19.00 31.71
N GLN A 517 -23.48 -19.22 32.99
CA GLN A 517 -23.69 -18.21 34.03
C GLN A 517 -22.82 -16.97 33.81
N LEU A 518 -21.56 -17.16 33.39
CA LEU A 518 -20.66 -16.06 33.03
C LEU A 518 -21.17 -15.30 31.80
N THR A 519 -21.63 -16.02 30.77
CA THR A 519 -22.24 -15.42 29.57
C THR A 519 -23.47 -14.59 29.92
N GLU A 520 -24.39 -15.09 30.75
CA GLU A 520 -25.57 -14.35 31.23
C GLU A 520 -25.18 -13.10 32.03
N ALA A 521 -24.16 -13.19 32.89
CA ALA A 521 -23.67 -12.05 33.66
C ALA A 521 -23.07 -10.95 32.76
N ILE A 522 -22.34 -11.33 31.70
CA ILE A 522 -21.80 -10.37 30.72
C ILE A 522 -22.92 -9.73 29.92
N HIS A 523 -23.90 -10.51 29.44
CA HIS A 523 -25.06 -9.96 28.72
C HIS A 523 -25.84 -8.97 29.58
N LYS A 524 -26.10 -9.33 30.84
CA LYS A 524 -26.77 -8.43 31.78
C LYS A 524 -25.98 -7.14 32.01
N LEU A 525 -24.66 -7.23 32.19
CA LEU A 525 -23.80 -6.06 32.33
C LEU A 525 -23.89 -5.16 31.08
N CYS A 526 -23.94 -5.72 29.87
CA CYS A 526 -24.12 -4.95 28.65
C CYS A 526 -25.51 -4.29 28.59
N ASP A 527 -26.56 -5.00 29.01
CA ASP A 527 -27.93 -4.48 28.98
C ASP A 527 -28.17 -3.38 30.03
N ASP A 528 -27.58 -3.51 31.23
CA ASP A 528 -27.66 -2.50 32.30
C ASP A 528 -27.03 -1.15 31.91
N TRP A 529 -26.13 -1.14 30.92
CA TRP A 529 -25.37 0.05 30.49
C TRP A 529 -25.64 0.49 29.04
N LYS A 530 -26.61 -0.13 28.35
CA LYS A 530 -27.15 0.39 27.09
C LYS A 530 -28.01 1.62 27.36
N LEU A 531 -27.52 2.81 26.98
CA LEU A 531 -28.30 4.05 26.95
C LEU A 531 -29.33 4.06 25.82
#